data_AF-A0A2N6BPM3-F1
#
_entry.id   AF-A0A2N6BPM3-F1
#
_cell.length_a   1.000
_cell.length_b   1.000
_cell.length_c   1.000
_cell.angle_alpha   90.00
_cell.angle_beta   90.00
_cell.angle_gamma   90.00
#
_symmetry.space_group_name_H-M   'P 1'
#
loop_
_entity.id
_entity.type
_entity.pdbx_description
1 polymer ?
#
loop_
_entity_poly.entity_id
_entity_poly.type
_entity_poly.pdbx_seq_one_letter_code
_entity_poly.pdbx_strand_id
1 'polypeptide(L)'
;AVETFVLEDVAAASALQASTDFFNISSGNPAQRVDGPPFDSAVALKDATTTDTVSWYTGDLEGNPRDSSLARVDKGYTISYGARADEEALRESVRYLALLSVETFDADVATDEKRYVSLSQKVANGISAQPGEQSVESLQSQLGYKEGTLNSIKERHTQSAEFAQAMLANVELADTNEIGVRLLHLQTLLQASYQTTANLSQLNLANFL
;
A
#
# COMPACT_ATOMS: atom_id res chain seq x y z
N ALA A 1 -35.21 30.52 22.33
CA ALA A 1 -34.56 29.26 22.78
C ALA A 1 -34.30 28.34 21.60
N VAL A 2 -35.33 27.87 20.89
CA VAL A 2 -35.16 27.00 19.70
C VAL A 2 -34.47 27.73 18.55
N GLU A 3 -34.90 28.95 18.20
CA GLU A 3 -34.25 29.75 17.14
C GLU A 3 -32.77 30.00 17.40
N THR A 4 -32.43 30.33 18.65
CA THR A 4 -31.04 30.53 19.11
C THR A 4 -30.22 29.25 19.01
N PHE A 5 -30.78 28.09 19.39
CA PHE A 5 -30.11 26.79 19.27
C PHE A 5 -29.85 26.41 17.80
N VAL A 6 -30.80 26.73 16.91
CA VAL A 6 -30.67 26.48 15.47
C VAL A 6 -29.56 27.32 14.85
N LEU A 7 -29.47 28.60 15.19
CA LEU A 7 -28.44 29.51 14.69
C LEU A 7 -27.03 29.22 15.24
N GLU A 8 -26.94 28.48 16.33
CA GLU A 8 -25.69 28.12 17.00
C GLU A 8 -25.25 26.69 16.62
N ASP A 9 -25.76 25.67 17.31
CA ASP A 9 -25.25 24.30 17.21
C ASP A 9 -25.68 23.59 15.92
N VAL A 10 -26.92 23.81 15.47
CA VAL A 10 -27.41 23.19 14.23
C VAL A 10 -26.73 23.79 13.01
N ALA A 11 -26.47 25.10 13.01
CA ALA A 11 -25.68 25.75 11.97
C ALA A 11 -24.27 25.16 11.87
N ALA A 12 -23.57 25.01 13.00
CA ALA A 12 -22.25 24.37 13.04
C ALA A 12 -22.30 22.90 12.59
N ALA A 13 -23.33 22.15 12.98
CA ALA A 13 -23.53 20.78 12.53
C ALA A 13 -23.84 20.67 11.03
N SER A 14 -24.61 21.63 10.49
CA SER A 14 -24.91 21.71 9.06
C SER A 14 -23.66 21.99 8.23
N ALA A 15 -22.79 22.88 8.70
CA ALA A 15 -21.51 23.15 8.05
C ALA A 15 -20.61 21.92 8.04
N LEU A 16 -20.56 21.18 9.17
CA LEU A 16 -19.86 19.90 9.26
C LEU A 16 -20.40 18.89 8.25
N GLN A 17 -21.72 18.71 8.19
CA GLN A 17 -22.35 17.79 7.25
C GLN A 17 -22.08 18.18 5.79
N ALA A 18 -22.21 19.46 5.45
CA ALA A 18 -21.92 19.95 4.11
C ALA A 18 -20.44 19.71 3.72
N SER A 19 -19.51 19.85 4.67
CA SER A 19 -18.11 19.49 4.43
C SER A 19 -17.94 17.99 4.19
N THR A 20 -18.62 17.12 4.96
CA THR A 20 -18.59 15.67 4.73
C THR A 20 -19.11 15.36 3.33
N ASP A 21 -20.23 15.95 2.94
CA ASP A 21 -20.82 15.71 1.62
C ASP A 21 -19.97 16.26 0.46
N PHE A 22 -19.10 17.24 0.71
CA PHE A 22 -18.17 17.78 -0.28
C PHE A 22 -16.91 16.93 -0.43
N PHE A 23 -16.32 16.47 0.68
CA PHE A 23 -15.04 15.76 0.68
C PHE A 23 -15.18 14.23 0.62
N ASN A 24 -16.26 13.66 1.17
CA ASN A 24 -16.47 12.21 1.23
C ASN A 24 -16.97 11.64 -0.10
N ILE A 25 -16.18 11.86 -1.14
CA ILE A 25 -16.51 11.47 -2.50
C ILE A 25 -15.86 10.14 -2.89
N SER A 26 -16.48 9.45 -3.83
CA SER A 26 -15.94 8.25 -4.48
C SER A 26 -16.43 8.18 -5.94
N SER A 27 -15.94 7.20 -6.70
CA SER A 27 -16.37 6.98 -8.10
C SER A 27 -17.90 6.82 -8.27
N GLY A 28 -18.63 6.42 -7.22
CA GLY A 28 -20.10 6.32 -7.22
C GLY A 28 -20.81 7.27 -6.27
N ASN A 29 -20.07 8.18 -5.61
CA ASN A 29 -20.61 9.16 -4.66
C ASN A 29 -19.97 10.52 -4.94
N PRO A 30 -20.49 11.31 -5.89
CA PRO A 30 -19.98 12.66 -6.13
C PRO A 30 -20.34 13.59 -4.97
N ALA A 31 -19.68 14.75 -4.91
CA ALA A 31 -19.99 15.76 -3.92
C ALA A 31 -21.47 16.18 -4.02
N GLN A 32 -22.12 16.48 -2.90
CA GLN A 32 -23.52 16.91 -2.91
C GLN A 32 -23.64 18.44 -2.88
N ARG A 33 -24.67 18.96 -3.53
CA ARG A 33 -25.09 20.37 -3.47
C ARG A 33 -26.55 20.47 -3.09
N VAL A 34 -26.94 21.61 -2.55
CA VAL A 34 -28.35 21.95 -2.36
C VAL A 34 -29.05 22.04 -3.73
N ASP A 35 -30.20 21.39 -3.87
CA ASP A 35 -30.99 21.38 -5.10
C ASP A 35 -31.83 22.66 -5.24
N GLY A 36 -31.36 23.57 -6.09
CA GLY A 36 -31.98 24.86 -6.40
C GLY A 36 -31.42 25.46 -7.69
N PRO A 37 -31.87 26.67 -8.10
CA PRO A 37 -32.77 27.59 -7.39
C PRO A 37 -34.26 27.20 -7.46
N PRO A 38 -35.10 27.72 -6.53
CA PRO A 38 -34.76 28.66 -5.44
C PRO A 38 -34.20 27.97 -4.17
N PHE A 39 -33.13 28.53 -3.59
CA PHE A 39 -32.37 27.91 -2.50
C PHE A 39 -32.98 28.08 -1.10
N ASP A 40 -33.84 29.08 -0.92
CA ASP A 40 -34.53 29.39 0.35
C ASP A 40 -35.62 28.37 0.72
N SER A 41 -36.10 27.61 -0.26
CA SER A 41 -37.12 26.55 -0.10
C SER A 41 -36.60 25.16 -0.50
N ALA A 42 -35.31 25.04 -0.77
CA ALA A 42 -34.68 23.79 -1.14
C ALA A 42 -34.66 22.82 0.05
N VAL A 43 -35.14 21.60 -0.18
CA VAL A 43 -35.19 20.51 0.80
C VAL A 43 -34.47 19.25 0.33
N ALA A 44 -33.92 19.28 -0.89
CA ALA A 44 -33.24 18.16 -1.52
C ALA A 44 -31.77 18.50 -1.81
N LEU A 45 -30.97 17.44 -1.97
CA LEU A 45 -29.61 17.50 -2.46
C LEU A 45 -29.58 16.96 -3.89
N LYS A 46 -28.59 17.43 -4.66
CA LYS A 46 -28.26 16.93 -5.99
C LYS A 46 -26.77 16.66 -6.11
N ASP A 47 -26.43 15.73 -6.99
CA ASP A 47 -25.05 15.46 -7.35
C ASP A 47 -24.39 16.69 -7.99
N ALA A 48 -23.18 17.00 -7.53
CA ALA A 48 -22.35 18.03 -8.12
C ALA A 48 -21.84 17.60 -9.50
N THR A 49 -21.63 18.59 -10.35
CA THR A 49 -21.02 18.47 -11.68
C THR A 49 -19.72 19.27 -11.72
N THR A 50 -18.88 19.01 -12.73
CA THR A 50 -17.65 19.79 -12.96
C THR A 50 -17.93 21.25 -13.34
N THR A 51 -19.18 21.61 -13.65
CA THR A 51 -19.57 22.97 -14.03
C THR A 51 -20.10 23.80 -12.87
N ASP A 52 -20.59 23.17 -11.80
CA ASP A 52 -21.19 23.85 -10.66
C ASP A 52 -20.43 23.64 -9.34
N THR A 53 -19.40 22.78 -9.33
CA THR A 53 -18.51 22.56 -8.20
C THR A 53 -17.06 22.38 -8.64
N VAL A 54 -16.15 23.08 -7.94
CA VAL A 54 -14.71 22.87 -8.08
C VAL A 54 -14.24 21.93 -6.97
N SER A 55 -14.03 20.66 -7.31
CA SER A 55 -13.41 19.69 -6.42
C SER A 55 -11.89 19.89 -6.43
N TRP A 56 -11.34 20.41 -5.34
CA TRP A 56 -9.92 20.75 -5.22
C TRP A 56 -9.12 19.73 -4.41
N TYR A 57 -9.79 18.82 -3.70
CA TYR A 57 -9.18 17.69 -3.01
C TYR A 57 -10.05 16.45 -3.19
N THR A 58 -9.57 15.52 -4.01
CA THR A 58 -10.29 14.29 -4.34
C THR A 58 -9.43 13.05 -4.13
N GLY A 59 -8.11 13.17 -4.23
CA GLY A 59 -7.22 12.02 -4.32
C GLY A 59 -7.53 11.18 -5.56
N ASP A 60 -7.39 9.86 -5.43
CA ASP A 60 -7.67 8.88 -6.48
C ASP A 60 -8.85 8.01 -6.06
N LEU A 61 -9.99 8.15 -6.73
CA LEU A 61 -11.28 7.63 -6.25
C LEU A 61 -11.52 6.14 -6.56
N GLU A 62 -10.48 5.40 -6.96
CA GLU A 62 -10.58 4.01 -7.40
C GLU A 62 -9.96 3.02 -6.40
N GLY A 63 -10.79 2.07 -5.94
CA GLY A 63 -10.34 0.94 -5.14
C GLY A 63 -9.80 1.33 -3.77
N ASN A 64 -8.99 0.44 -3.18
CA ASN A 64 -8.36 0.71 -1.88
C ASN A 64 -7.13 1.61 -2.06
N PRO A 65 -7.04 2.75 -1.35
CA PRO A 65 -5.85 3.62 -1.33
C PRO A 65 -4.51 2.86 -1.15
N ARG A 66 -4.54 1.79 -0.35
CA ARG A 66 -3.36 0.98 0.00
C ARG A 66 -2.86 0.12 -1.15
N ASP A 67 -3.75 -0.28 -2.05
CA ASP A 67 -3.44 -1.19 -3.14
C ASP A 67 -2.94 -0.46 -4.40
N SER A 68 -2.79 0.86 -4.31
CA SER A 68 -2.17 1.70 -5.34
C SER A 68 -0.70 1.35 -5.64
N SER A 69 -0.02 0.64 -4.75
CA SER A 69 1.34 0.12 -4.97
C SER A 69 1.48 -1.26 -4.35
N LEU A 70 1.79 -2.25 -5.20
CA LEU A 70 1.93 -3.65 -4.83
C LEU A 70 3.34 -4.13 -5.13
N ALA A 71 3.99 -4.74 -4.13
CA ALA A 71 5.27 -5.42 -4.31
C ALA A 71 5.09 -6.91 -4.03
N ARG A 72 5.40 -7.75 -5.01
CA ARG A 72 5.57 -9.18 -4.80
C ARG A 72 6.94 -9.44 -4.21
N VAL A 73 6.98 -9.93 -2.97
CA VAL A 73 8.22 -10.06 -2.21
C VAL A 73 8.61 -11.51 -1.98
N ASP A 74 7.71 -12.46 -2.20
CA ASP A 74 7.99 -13.90 -2.21
C ASP A 74 7.01 -14.64 -3.17
N LYS A 75 7.16 -15.96 -3.31
CA LYS A 75 6.19 -16.81 -4.01
C LYS A 75 4.87 -16.82 -3.25
N GLY A 76 3.85 -16.19 -3.84
CA GLY A 76 2.51 -16.10 -3.26
C GLY A 76 2.34 -15.02 -2.19
N TYR A 77 3.38 -14.20 -1.93
CA TYR A 77 3.31 -13.13 -0.95
C TYR A 77 3.49 -11.77 -1.62
N THR A 78 2.43 -10.96 -1.58
CA THR A 78 2.39 -9.60 -2.11
C THR A 78 2.03 -8.66 -0.98
N ILE A 79 2.80 -7.58 -0.84
CA ILE A 79 2.54 -6.52 0.13
C ILE A 79 2.04 -5.30 -0.64
N SER A 80 0.90 -4.77 -0.22
CA SER A 80 0.44 -3.44 -0.61
C SER A 80 1.10 -2.39 0.28
N TYR A 81 1.79 -1.42 -0.27
CA TYR A 81 2.49 -0.37 0.49
C TYR A 81 2.15 1.03 -0.02
N GLY A 82 1.11 1.12 -0.85
CA GLY A 82 0.58 2.38 -1.32
C GLY A 82 0.03 3.23 -0.18
N ALA A 83 0.04 4.53 -0.41
CA ALA A 83 -0.70 5.52 0.35
C ALA A 83 -1.10 6.59 -0.66
N ARG A 84 -2.38 6.92 -0.71
CA ARG A 84 -2.92 7.94 -1.61
C ARG A 84 -3.63 9.03 -0.82
N ALA A 85 -3.98 10.12 -1.48
CA ALA A 85 -4.64 11.26 -0.84
C ALA A 85 -6.12 10.98 -0.47
N ASP A 86 -6.73 9.95 -1.03
CA ASP A 86 -8.08 9.47 -0.69
C ASP A 86 -8.14 8.62 0.59
N GLU A 87 -7.03 8.46 1.32
CA GLU A 87 -7.05 7.89 2.68
C GLU A 87 -7.91 8.75 3.59
N GLU A 88 -8.79 8.11 4.37
CA GLU A 88 -9.73 8.77 5.27
C GLU A 88 -9.03 9.79 6.16
N ALA A 89 -7.94 9.38 6.82
CA ALA A 89 -7.21 10.25 7.75
C ALA A 89 -6.70 11.54 7.10
N LEU A 90 -6.23 11.46 5.85
CA LEU A 90 -5.67 12.59 5.12
C LEU A 90 -6.78 13.51 4.62
N ARG A 91 -7.85 12.92 4.10
CA ARG A 91 -9.04 13.63 3.66
C ARG A 91 -9.72 14.37 4.80
N GLU A 92 -9.93 13.71 5.93
CA GLU A 92 -10.54 14.30 7.13
C GLU A 92 -9.72 15.47 7.65
N SER A 93 -8.40 15.34 7.68
CA SER A 93 -7.50 16.44 8.08
C SER A 93 -7.69 17.68 7.20
N VAL A 94 -7.76 17.49 5.87
CA VAL A 94 -7.99 18.59 4.92
C VAL A 94 -9.41 19.15 5.04
N ARG A 95 -10.41 18.29 5.24
CA ARG A 95 -11.82 18.67 5.44
C ARG A 95 -11.98 19.60 6.63
N TYR A 96 -11.41 19.27 7.78
CA TYR A 96 -11.51 20.08 8.99
C TYR A 96 -10.82 21.44 8.85
N LEU A 97 -9.67 21.50 8.18
CA LEU A 97 -8.99 22.76 7.88
C LEU A 97 -9.82 23.63 6.91
N ALA A 98 -10.41 23.01 5.90
CA ALA A 98 -11.28 23.71 4.94
C ALA A 98 -12.55 24.25 5.60
N LEU A 99 -13.18 23.45 6.46
CA LEU A 99 -14.37 23.84 7.22
C LEU A 99 -14.11 25.09 8.08
N LEU A 100 -12.94 25.17 8.72
CA LEU A 100 -12.59 26.37 9.48
C LEU A 100 -12.31 27.58 8.59
N SER A 101 -11.82 27.37 7.37
CA SER A 101 -11.47 28.45 6.44
C SER A 101 -12.68 29.07 5.72
N VAL A 102 -13.78 28.32 5.57
CA VAL A 102 -14.97 28.80 4.84
C VAL A 102 -15.92 29.59 5.74
N GLU A 103 -15.90 29.32 7.04
CA GLU A 103 -16.78 29.96 8.01
C GLU A 103 -16.22 31.32 8.45
N THR A 104 -17.08 32.33 8.44
CA THR A 104 -16.76 33.69 8.92
C THR A 104 -17.51 33.98 10.21
N PHE A 105 -16.88 34.73 11.10
CA PHE A 105 -17.45 35.09 12.41
C PHE A 105 -17.25 36.58 12.68
N ASP A 106 -18.29 37.22 13.19
CA ASP A 106 -18.22 38.59 13.70
C ASP A 106 -18.17 38.58 15.23
N ALA A 107 -17.14 39.19 15.81
CA ALA A 107 -16.93 39.26 17.25
C ALA A 107 -17.98 40.13 17.96
N ASP A 108 -18.62 41.06 17.24
CA ASP A 108 -19.67 41.92 17.78
C ASP A 108 -21.04 41.21 17.83
N VAL A 109 -21.14 39.99 17.26
CA VAL A 109 -22.39 39.21 17.18
C VAL A 109 -22.34 38.02 18.15
N ALA A 110 -23.11 38.09 19.23
CA ALA A 110 -23.11 37.06 20.29
C ALA A 110 -23.47 35.63 19.81
N THR A 111 -24.27 35.49 18.75
CA THR A 111 -24.57 34.17 18.15
C THR A 111 -23.38 33.59 17.40
N ASP A 112 -22.55 34.45 16.80
CA ASP A 112 -21.35 34.03 16.06
C ASP A 112 -20.25 33.56 17.00
N GLU A 113 -20.09 34.20 18.16
CA GLU A 113 -19.18 33.75 19.21
C GLU A 113 -19.49 32.29 19.62
N LYS A 114 -20.77 31.97 19.84
CA LYS A 114 -21.18 30.61 20.22
C LYS A 114 -21.12 29.63 19.07
N ARG A 115 -21.46 30.04 17.83
CA ARG A 115 -21.27 29.21 16.63
C ARG A 115 -19.79 28.85 16.47
N TYR A 116 -18.89 29.81 16.67
CA TYR A 116 -17.44 29.60 16.64
C TYR A 116 -16.99 28.58 17.69
N VAL A 117 -17.45 28.71 18.94
CA VAL A 117 -17.11 27.76 20.02
C VAL A 117 -17.62 26.35 19.67
N SER A 118 -18.87 26.21 19.23
CA SER A 118 -19.44 24.90 18.84
C SER A 118 -18.67 24.29 17.67
N LEU A 119 -18.41 25.06 16.61
CA LEU A 119 -17.65 24.59 15.45
C LEU A 119 -16.23 24.18 15.84
N SER A 120 -15.53 25.03 16.60
CA SER A 120 -14.16 24.75 17.06
C SER A 120 -14.09 23.47 17.88
N GLN A 121 -15.09 23.21 18.73
CA GLN A 121 -15.15 21.99 19.52
C GLN A 121 -15.42 20.75 18.64
N LYS A 122 -16.32 20.85 17.65
CA LYS A 122 -16.56 19.76 16.69
C LYS A 122 -15.32 19.47 15.83
N VAL A 123 -14.64 20.51 15.35
CA VAL A 123 -13.39 20.41 14.59
C VAL A 123 -12.28 19.80 15.44
N ALA A 124 -12.09 20.26 16.68
CA ALA A 124 -11.08 19.71 17.58
C ALA A 124 -11.34 18.23 17.91
N ASN A 125 -12.59 17.86 18.15
CA ASN A 125 -12.98 16.47 18.36
C ASN A 125 -12.75 15.63 17.11
N GLY A 126 -13.03 16.18 15.94
CA GLY A 126 -12.90 15.50 14.66
C GLY A 126 -11.46 15.29 14.18
N ILE A 127 -10.57 16.25 14.46
CA ILE A 127 -9.12 16.11 14.18
C ILE A 127 -8.47 15.11 15.15
N SER A 128 -8.99 15.03 16.37
CA SER A 128 -8.49 14.07 17.36
C SER A 128 -8.81 12.65 16.92
N ALA A 129 -7.81 11.77 16.91
CA ALA A 129 -7.99 10.36 16.53
C ALA A 129 -9.12 9.71 17.35
N GLN A 130 -10.24 9.41 16.70
CA GLN A 130 -11.37 8.75 17.34
C GLN A 130 -11.22 7.23 17.30
N PRO A 131 -11.71 6.51 18.32
CA PRO A 131 -11.72 5.05 18.30
C PRO A 131 -12.49 4.51 17.09
N GLY A 132 -11.83 3.66 16.29
CA GLY A 132 -12.44 3.04 15.11
C GLY A 132 -12.26 3.84 13.82
N GLU A 133 -11.71 5.04 13.87
CA GLU A 133 -11.33 5.82 12.70
C GLU A 133 -9.87 5.62 12.33
N GLN A 134 -9.57 5.77 11.05
CA GLN A 134 -8.21 5.74 10.55
C GLN A 134 -7.52 7.07 10.90
N SER A 135 -6.41 7.02 11.64
CA SER A 135 -5.59 8.21 11.94
C SER A 135 -4.29 8.22 11.13
N VAL A 136 -3.65 9.38 10.98
CA VAL A 136 -2.36 9.50 10.26
C VAL A 136 -1.27 8.65 10.92
N GLU A 137 -1.24 8.61 12.25
CA GLU A 137 -0.33 7.77 13.03
C GLU A 137 -0.58 6.28 12.76
N SER A 138 -1.85 5.89 12.64
CA SER A 138 -2.19 4.51 12.28
C SER A 138 -1.68 4.15 10.88
N LEU A 139 -1.68 5.10 9.93
CA LEU A 139 -1.12 4.90 8.60
C LEU A 139 0.40 4.74 8.64
N GLN A 140 1.07 5.62 9.37
CA GLN A 140 2.51 5.55 9.57
C GLN A 140 2.93 4.24 10.24
N SER A 141 2.18 3.81 11.26
CA SER A 141 2.42 2.54 11.95
C SER A 141 2.24 1.34 11.03
N GLN A 142 1.17 1.31 10.23
CA GLN A 142 0.93 0.25 9.25
C GLN A 142 2.02 0.18 8.18
N LEU A 143 2.47 1.32 7.66
CA LEU A 143 3.57 1.39 6.71
C LEU A 143 4.89 0.94 7.33
N GLY A 144 5.19 1.37 8.56
CA GLY A 144 6.38 0.95 9.30
C GLY A 144 6.38 -0.55 9.61
N TYR A 145 5.23 -1.13 9.95
CA TYR A 145 5.10 -2.58 10.12
C TYR A 145 5.37 -3.35 8.82
N LYS A 146 4.84 -2.85 7.69
CA LYS A 146 5.11 -3.42 6.37
C LYS A 146 6.60 -3.30 6.01
N GLU A 147 7.24 -2.17 6.30
CA GLU A 147 8.68 -1.99 6.11
C GLU A 147 9.50 -2.98 6.93
N GLY A 148 9.18 -3.15 8.22
CA GLY A 148 9.85 -4.13 9.08
C GLY A 148 9.69 -5.56 8.56
N THR A 149 8.51 -5.91 8.08
CA THR A 149 8.23 -7.22 7.46
C THR A 149 9.06 -7.41 6.18
N LEU A 150 9.14 -6.39 5.33
CA LEU A 150 9.96 -6.40 4.11
C LEU A 150 11.44 -6.61 4.42
N ASN A 151 11.96 -5.92 5.45
CA ASN A 151 13.35 -6.08 5.88
C ASN A 151 13.64 -7.51 6.35
N SER A 152 12.75 -8.10 7.14
CA SER A 152 12.89 -9.50 7.58
C SER A 152 12.89 -10.49 6.40
N ILE A 153 12.00 -10.29 5.41
CA ILE A 153 11.97 -11.13 4.20
C ILE A 153 13.25 -10.97 3.40
N LYS A 154 13.74 -9.74 3.25
CA LYS A 154 15.00 -9.44 2.57
C LYS A 154 16.17 -10.17 3.22
N GLU A 155 16.29 -10.11 4.54
CA GLU A 155 17.33 -10.83 5.30
C GLU A 155 17.26 -12.34 5.06
N ARG A 156 16.06 -12.93 5.12
CA ARG A 156 15.86 -14.36 4.83
C ARG A 156 16.28 -14.73 3.40
N HIS A 157 15.97 -13.88 2.42
CA HIS A 157 16.36 -14.10 1.02
C HIS A 157 17.86 -14.00 0.82
N THR A 158 18.53 -13.04 1.47
CA THR A 158 19.99 -12.91 1.46
C THR A 158 20.64 -14.18 2.03
N GLN A 159 20.21 -14.64 3.20
CA GLN A 159 20.73 -15.88 3.82
C GLN A 159 20.51 -17.11 2.93
N SER A 160 19.34 -17.21 2.29
CA SER A 160 19.02 -18.30 1.37
C SER A 160 19.92 -18.27 0.13
N ALA A 161 20.22 -17.08 -0.40
CA ALA A 161 21.12 -16.90 -1.53
C ALA A 161 22.57 -17.26 -1.15
N GLU A 162 23.05 -16.83 0.02
CA GLU A 162 24.38 -17.19 0.55
C GLU A 162 24.52 -18.70 0.73
N PHE A 163 23.51 -19.37 1.28
CA PHE A 163 23.49 -20.82 1.42
C PHE A 163 23.53 -21.54 0.07
N ALA A 164 22.73 -21.08 -0.90
CA ALA A 164 22.75 -21.64 -2.25
C ALA A 164 24.10 -21.43 -2.95
N GLN A 165 24.75 -20.28 -2.77
CA GLN A 165 26.10 -20.02 -3.28
C GLN A 165 27.14 -20.94 -2.64
N ALA A 166 27.06 -21.17 -1.32
CA ALA A 166 27.95 -22.10 -0.63
C ALA A 166 27.78 -23.54 -1.15
N MET A 167 26.54 -23.98 -1.37
CA MET A 167 26.26 -25.28 -1.99
C MET A 167 26.82 -25.37 -3.41
N LEU A 168 26.64 -24.32 -4.22
CA LEU A 168 27.19 -24.27 -5.57
C LEU A 168 28.71 -24.34 -5.55
N ALA A 169 29.37 -23.54 -4.70
CA ALA A 169 30.82 -23.56 -4.54
C ALA A 169 31.33 -24.95 -4.13
N ASN A 170 30.63 -25.66 -3.25
CA ASN A 170 30.99 -27.04 -2.87
C ASN A 170 30.87 -28.03 -4.04
N VAL A 171 29.93 -27.81 -4.97
CA VAL A 171 29.75 -28.67 -6.16
C VAL A 171 30.73 -28.29 -7.28
N GLU A 172 30.94 -27.00 -7.53
CA GLU A 172 31.86 -26.49 -8.55
C GLU A 172 33.32 -26.70 -8.18
N LEU A 173 33.66 -26.62 -6.90
CA LEU A 173 34.98 -26.94 -6.35
C LEU A 173 35.11 -28.44 -6.02
N ALA A 174 34.40 -29.32 -6.76
CA ALA A 174 34.59 -30.76 -6.65
C ALA A 174 36.09 -31.08 -6.68
N ASP A 175 36.55 -31.83 -5.67
CA ASP A 175 37.97 -32.05 -5.40
C ASP A 175 38.69 -32.54 -6.66
N THR A 176 39.64 -31.73 -7.16
CA THR A 176 40.44 -32.08 -8.34
C THR A 176 41.22 -33.37 -8.11
N ASN A 177 41.49 -33.76 -6.85
CA ASN A 177 42.03 -35.06 -6.53
C ASN A 177 41.02 -36.18 -6.77
N GLU A 178 39.74 -36.00 -6.41
CA GLU A 178 38.71 -37.01 -6.68
C GLU A 178 38.44 -37.15 -8.18
N ILE A 179 38.37 -36.03 -8.91
CA ILE A 179 38.25 -36.05 -10.38
C ILE A 179 39.50 -36.68 -11.00
N GLY A 180 40.69 -36.35 -10.49
CA GLY A 180 41.97 -36.93 -10.93
C GLY A 180 42.03 -38.44 -10.71
N VAL A 181 41.60 -38.93 -9.55
CA VAL A 181 41.52 -40.37 -9.24
C VAL A 181 40.52 -41.08 -10.14
N ARG A 182 39.33 -40.50 -10.36
CA ARG A 182 38.32 -41.06 -11.27
C ARG A 182 38.81 -41.08 -12.72
N LEU A 183 39.52 -40.04 -13.17
CA LEU A 183 40.11 -39.97 -14.50
C LEU A 183 41.25 -40.99 -14.68
N LEU A 184 42.14 -41.11 -13.69
CA LEU A 184 43.21 -42.11 -13.68
C LEU A 184 42.65 -43.53 -13.69
N HIS A 185 41.58 -43.78 -12.92
CA HIS A 185 40.89 -45.05 -12.91
C HIS A 185 40.29 -45.38 -14.28
N LEU A 186 39.61 -44.41 -14.92
CA LEU A 186 39.09 -44.56 -16.27
C LEU A 186 40.21 -44.83 -17.29
N GLN A 187 41.34 -44.14 -17.18
CA GLN A 187 42.50 -44.35 -18.05
C GLN A 187 43.07 -45.77 -17.88
N THR A 188 43.14 -46.26 -16.64
CA THR A 188 43.55 -47.63 -16.32
C THR A 188 42.60 -48.66 -16.93
N LEU A 189 41.29 -48.43 -16.81
CA LEU A 189 40.27 -49.30 -17.41
C LEU A 189 40.34 -49.32 -18.94
N LEU A 190 40.55 -48.16 -19.56
CA LEU A 190 40.73 -48.06 -21.02
C LEU A 190 42.01 -48.78 -21.45
N GLN A 191 43.13 -48.58 -20.78
CA GLN A 191 44.38 -49.30 -21.08
C GLN A 191 44.20 -50.82 -20.92
N ALA A 192 43.53 -51.27 -19.87
CA ALA A 192 43.23 -52.68 -19.66
C ALA A 192 42.31 -53.24 -20.75
N SER A 193 41.28 -52.51 -21.19
CA SER A 193 40.40 -52.95 -22.27
C SER A 193 41.11 -52.99 -23.62
N TYR A 194 41.98 -52.02 -23.91
CA TYR A 194 42.82 -52.02 -25.11
C TYR A 194 43.83 -53.17 -25.09
N GLN A 195 44.49 -53.43 -23.96
CA GLN A 195 45.41 -54.57 -23.84
C GLN A 195 44.67 -55.90 -23.98
N THR A 196 43.49 -56.02 -23.40
CA THR A 196 42.66 -57.23 -23.51
C THR A 196 42.17 -57.43 -24.95
N THR A 197 41.77 -56.36 -25.62
CA THR A 197 41.36 -56.39 -27.04
C THR A 197 42.55 -56.70 -27.95
N ALA A 198 43.73 -56.17 -27.66
CA ALA A 198 44.96 -56.47 -28.39
C ALA A 198 45.40 -57.93 -28.19
N ASN A 199 45.32 -58.46 -26.97
CA ASN A 199 45.59 -59.87 -26.69
C ASN A 199 44.54 -60.79 -27.37
N LEU A 200 43.26 -60.42 -27.34
CA LEU A 200 42.20 -61.14 -28.07
C LEU A 200 42.40 -61.07 -29.59
N SER A 201 42.87 -59.94 -30.12
CA SER A 201 43.22 -59.75 -31.54
C SER A 201 44.45 -60.57 -31.93
N GLN A 202 45.47 -60.68 -31.07
CA GLN A 202 46.63 -61.54 -31.29
C GLN A 202 46.31 -63.04 -31.16
N LEU A 203 45.31 -63.40 -30.34
CA LEU A 203 44.80 -64.77 -30.22
C LEU A 203 43.84 -65.15 -31.36
N ASN A 204 43.32 -64.18 -32.13
CA ASN A 204 42.42 -64.44 -33.25
C ASN A 204 43.13 -64.16 -34.59
N LEU A 205 43.41 -65.25 -35.31
CA LEU A 205 43.75 -65.34 -36.74
C LEU A 205 45.23 -65.33 -37.19
N ALA A 206 46.22 -64.88 -36.43
CA ALA A 206 47.63 -64.89 -36.90
C ALA A 206 48.55 -65.97 -36.30
N ASN A 207 48.10 -66.72 -35.28
CA ASN A 207 48.87 -67.80 -34.65
C ASN A 207 48.37 -69.21 -35.01
N PHE A 208 47.46 -69.33 -35.99
CA PHE A 208 46.93 -70.61 -36.46
C PHE A 208 47.28 -70.93 -37.93
N LEU A 209 48.20 -70.16 -38.53
CA LEU A 209 48.90 -70.50 -39.77
C LEU A 209 50.40 -70.43 -39.50
#